data_AF-T1KQA1-F1
#
_entry.id   AF-T1KQA1-F1
#
_cell.length_a   1.000
_cell.length_b   1.000
_cell.length_c   1.000
_cell.angle_alpha   90.00
_cell.angle_beta   90.00
_cell.angle_gamma   90.00
#
_symmetry.space_group_name_H-M   'P 1'
#
loop_
_entity.id
_entity.type
_entity.pdbx_description
1 polymer ?
#
loop_
_entity_poly.entity_id
_entity_poly.type
_entity_poly.pdbx_seq_one_letter_code
_entity_poly.pdbx_strand_id
1 'polypeptide(L)'
;MAQSVNFSFSSTKQRSIAIGAVALVATLITIGVVVTITIKHESSSTNNLKSEFKIKFIEPQWIRFVDKNTSLVNAFVAGKNPWYSSIYVCRVNSTKALEILPGMFDPSNYYSSCEVTWGGKSYTDDNFEILVANDPSVFVWESDTYKDTPIGALSGGISEWKDDLQISRAEIGAGQYIGKVHGRHSKAYVAYDRLEKTVASYQVLCLQDYSLG
;
A
#
# COMPACT_ATOMS: atom_id res chain seq x y z
N MET A 1 39.45 -19.05 -36.35
CA MET A 1 39.15 -18.74 -34.93
C MET A 1 37.66 -18.93 -34.76
N ALA A 2 37.22 -20.12 -34.35
CA ALA A 2 36.87 -20.46 -32.96
C ALA A 2 35.75 -19.53 -32.43
N GLN A 3 34.50 -20.04 -32.45
CA GLN A 3 33.69 -20.43 -31.28
C GLN A 3 32.75 -19.28 -30.85
N SER A 4 31.49 -19.44 -30.46
CA SER A 4 30.65 -20.61 -30.26
C SER A 4 29.20 -20.17 -29.98
N VAL A 5 28.24 -20.97 -30.47
CA VAL A 5 26.90 -21.36 -29.97
C VAL A 5 25.97 -20.41 -29.19
N ASN A 6 24.69 -20.42 -29.58
CA ASN A 6 23.54 -21.07 -28.89
C ASN A 6 22.22 -20.52 -29.51
N PHE A 7 20.99 -21.05 -29.38
CA PHE A 7 20.33 -22.00 -28.47
C PHE A 7 19.20 -22.72 -29.25
N SER A 8 18.84 -23.91 -28.78
CA SER A 8 17.75 -24.76 -29.24
C SER A 8 16.35 -24.20 -28.96
N PHE A 9 15.42 -24.43 -29.90
CA PHE A 9 13.97 -24.29 -29.70
C PHE A 9 13.34 -25.69 -29.75
N SER A 10 12.44 -26.03 -28.82
CA SER A 10 11.72 -27.30 -28.81
C SER A 10 10.23 -27.05 -28.68
N SER A 11 9.44 -27.54 -29.64
CA SER A 11 8.00 -27.61 -29.55
C SER A 11 7.44 -28.81 -30.33
N THR A 12 6.54 -29.49 -29.61
CA THR A 12 5.38 -30.28 -30.02
C THR A 12 5.54 -31.47 -30.98
N LYS A 13 5.04 -32.63 -30.52
CA LYS A 13 4.50 -33.67 -31.39
C LYS A 13 3.37 -34.43 -30.71
N GLN A 14 2.13 -34.11 -31.09
CA GLN A 14 1.00 -35.02 -31.00
C GLN A 14 1.20 -36.16 -32.01
N ARG A 15 1.02 -37.41 -31.59
CA ARG A 15 0.74 -38.54 -32.50
C ARG A 15 -0.16 -39.55 -31.79
N SER A 16 -1.41 -39.63 -32.25
CA SER A 16 -2.31 -40.76 -32.01
C SER A 16 -2.12 -41.76 -33.14
N ILE A 17 -1.83 -43.03 -32.82
CA ILE A 17 -1.89 -44.15 -33.77
C ILE A 17 -2.53 -45.34 -33.03
N ALA A 18 -3.59 -45.88 -33.61
CA ALA A 18 -4.27 -47.10 -33.21
C ALA A 18 -4.23 -48.11 -34.38
N ILE A 19 -4.65 -49.35 -34.09
CA ILE A 19 -4.73 -50.58 -34.92
C ILE A 19 -3.49 -51.49 -34.73
N GLY A 20 -3.57 -52.76 -34.34
CA GLY A 20 -4.70 -53.64 -34.04
C GLY A 20 -4.23 -55.09 -33.86
N ALA A 21 -5.04 -55.87 -33.15
CA ALA A 21 -5.16 -57.33 -33.19
C ALA A 21 -3.93 -58.22 -32.87
N VAL A 22 -3.83 -58.68 -31.61
CA VAL A 22 -3.63 -60.12 -31.32
C VAL A 22 -4.49 -60.48 -30.10
N ALA A 23 -5.25 -61.55 -30.27
CA ALA A 23 -6.32 -62.00 -29.41
C ALA A 23 -5.85 -62.68 -28.12
N LEU A 24 -6.75 -62.62 -27.12
CA LEU A 24 -7.00 -63.64 -26.09
C LEU A 24 -5.82 -63.99 -25.18
N VAL A 25 -5.91 -63.59 -23.90
CA VAL A 25 -6.34 -64.48 -22.81
C VAL A 25 -6.13 -63.75 -21.47
N ALA A 26 -7.26 -63.53 -20.80
CA ALA A 26 -7.45 -63.52 -19.35
C ALA A 26 -6.88 -62.38 -18.46
N THR A 27 -7.79 -61.91 -17.61
CA THR A 27 -7.62 -61.21 -16.33
C THR A 27 -7.29 -59.72 -16.41
N LEU A 28 -8.31 -58.87 -16.28
CA LEU A 28 -8.76 -58.40 -14.96
C LEU A 28 -9.92 -57.40 -15.17
N ILE A 29 -11.10 -57.77 -14.68
CA ILE A 29 -12.23 -56.89 -14.54
C ILE A 29 -11.90 -55.92 -13.40
N THR A 30 -11.63 -54.66 -13.72
CA THR A 30 -11.79 -53.57 -12.76
C THR A 30 -12.79 -52.59 -13.32
N ILE A 31 -13.92 -52.55 -12.63
CA ILE A 31 -15.13 -51.77 -12.86
C ILE A 31 -14.77 -50.28 -12.91
N GLY A 32 -14.79 -49.69 -14.10
CA GLY A 32 -14.67 -48.25 -14.29
C GLY A 32 -16.02 -47.60 -14.01
N VAL A 33 -16.28 -47.23 -12.74
CA VAL A 33 -17.38 -46.34 -12.39
C VAL A 33 -17.09 -44.98 -13.01
N VAL A 34 -17.73 -44.67 -14.13
CA VAL A 34 -17.75 -43.32 -14.69
C VAL A 34 -18.70 -42.50 -13.81
N VAL A 35 -18.17 -41.84 -12.77
CA VAL A 35 -18.90 -40.82 -12.02
C VAL A 35 -18.94 -39.57 -12.90
N THR A 36 -20.04 -39.37 -13.62
CA THR A 36 -20.36 -38.05 -14.19
C THR A 36 -20.72 -37.12 -13.04
N ILE A 37 -19.78 -36.27 -12.61
CA ILE A 37 -20.06 -35.21 -11.65
C ILE A 37 -20.84 -34.12 -12.37
N THR A 38 -22.17 -34.22 -12.37
CA THR A 38 -23.04 -33.11 -12.75
C THR A 38 -23.02 -32.12 -11.59
N ILE A 39 -22.15 -31.11 -11.65
CA ILE A 39 -22.16 -30.02 -10.68
C ILE A 39 -23.44 -29.23 -10.91
N LYS A 40 -24.49 -29.58 -10.16
CA LYS A 40 -25.66 -28.74 -10.00
C LYS A 40 -25.18 -27.52 -9.23
N HIS A 41 -24.95 -26.41 -9.93
CA HIS A 41 -24.67 -25.13 -9.31
C HIS A 41 -25.97 -24.69 -8.61
N GLU A 42 -26.16 -25.19 -7.40
CA GLU A 42 -27.21 -24.77 -6.50
C GLU A 42 -26.85 -23.35 -6.07
N SER A 43 -27.37 -22.37 -6.83
CA SER A 43 -27.44 -20.99 -6.41
C SER A 43 -28.24 -20.97 -5.11
N SER A 44 -27.55 -21.03 -3.98
CA SER A 44 -28.16 -20.91 -2.66
C SER A 44 -28.67 -19.47 -2.50
N SER A 45 -29.94 -19.28 -2.83
CA SER A 45 -30.69 -18.08 -2.53
C SER A 45 -30.93 -17.99 -1.02
N THR A 46 -30.35 -16.94 -0.44
CA THR A 46 -30.82 -16.15 0.70
C THR A 46 -31.38 -16.89 1.93
N ASN A 47 -30.67 -16.78 3.05
CA ASN A 47 -31.32 -16.66 4.35
C ASN A 47 -30.80 -15.44 5.10
N ASN A 48 -31.74 -14.75 5.73
CA ASN A 48 -31.66 -13.41 6.24
C ASN A 48 -30.70 -13.27 7.43
N LEU A 49 -29.57 -12.61 7.20
CA LEU A 49 -28.81 -11.90 8.24
C LEU A 49 -28.39 -10.55 7.67
N LYS A 50 -29.41 -9.78 7.28
CA LYS A 50 -29.30 -8.40 6.80
C LYS A 50 -29.89 -7.47 7.87
N SER A 51 -29.38 -7.58 9.08
CA SER A 51 -29.69 -6.72 10.22
C SER A 51 -28.61 -6.94 11.28
N GLU A 52 -27.84 -5.89 11.59
CA GLU A 52 -26.83 -5.79 12.66
C GLU A 52 -25.63 -6.76 12.48
N PHE A 53 -24.54 -6.41 11.80
CA PHE A 53 -23.56 -5.39 12.18
C PHE A 53 -23.01 -4.73 10.92
N LYS A 54 -23.45 -3.50 10.63
CA LYS A 54 -22.61 -2.59 9.86
C LYS A 54 -21.51 -2.15 10.81
N ILE A 55 -20.47 -2.97 11.00
CA ILE A 55 -19.20 -2.42 11.49
C ILE A 55 -18.87 -1.37 10.45
N LYS A 56 -19.07 -0.12 10.84
CA LYS A 56 -18.62 1.03 10.09
C LYS A 56 -17.11 0.84 10.11
N PHE A 57 -16.56 0.16 9.10
CA PHE A 57 -15.13 0.14 8.87
C PHE A 57 -14.81 1.62 8.63
N ILE A 58 -14.30 2.30 9.66
CA ILE A 58 -14.05 3.73 9.58
C ILE A 58 -12.73 3.85 8.83
N GLU A 59 -12.80 3.71 7.52
CA GLU A 59 -11.64 3.94 6.66
C GLU A 59 -11.13 5.35 6.91
N PRO A 60 -9.81 5.53 7.06
CA PRO A 60 -9.21 6.84 7.08
C PRO A 60 -9.70 7.71 5.92
N GLN A 61 -9.97 8.97 6.20
CA GLN A 61 -10.41 9.93 5.20
C GLN A 61 -9.36 11.01 5.02
N TRP A 62 -9.32 11.56 3.82
CA TRP A 62 -8.56 12.76 3.52
C TRP A 62 -9.53 13.92 3.42
N ILE A 63 -9.36 14.92 4.28
CA ILE A 63 -10.18 16.13 4.27
C ILE A 63 -9.35 17.31 3.83
N ARG A 64 -9.92 18.16 2.99
CA ARG A 64 -9.24 19.38 2.54
C ARG A 64 -8.99 20.31 3.72
N PHE A 65 -7.76 20.78 3.85
CA PHE A 65 -7.43 21.92 4.70
C PHE A 65 -7.75 23.21 3.95
N VAL A 66 -8.51 24.11 4.57
CA VAL A 66 -8.95 25.37 3.93
C VAL A 66 -8.21 26.55 4.55
N ASP A 67 -8.24 26.62 5.88
CA ASP A 67 -7.57 27.65 6.67
C ASP A 67 -7.37 27.20 8.12
N LYS A 68 -6.85 28.08 8.98
CA LYS A 68 -6.64 27.85 10.41
C LYS A 68 -7.91 27.52 11.22
N ASN A 69 -9.11 27.79 10.69
CA ASN A 69 -10.37 27.42 11.32
C ASN A 69 -10.83 26.01 10.91
N THR A 70 -10.13 25.37 9.96
CA THR A 70 -10.36 23.96 9.63
C THR A 70 -10.21 23.13 10.89
N SER A 71 -11.27 22.39 11.21
CA SER A 71 -11.27 21.52 12.38
C SER A 71 -10.21 20.43 12.23
N LEU A 72 -9.31 20.34 13.20
CA LEU A 72 -8.38 19.22 13.36
C LEU A 72 -8.97 18.12 14.26
N VAL A 73 -10.28 18.17 14.55
CA VAL A 73 -10.97 17.07 15.24
C VAL A 73 -10.80 15.82 14.40
N ASN A 74 -10.37 14.74 15.05
CA ASN A 74 -10.07 13.43 14.43
C ASN A 74 -8.89 13.44 13.44
N ALA A 75 -8.14 14.54 13.30
CA ALA A 75 -6.89 14.54 12.55
C ALA A 75 -5.85 13.67 13.25
N PHE A 76 -5.20 12.80 12.48
CA PHE A 76 -4.24 11.86 13.02
C PHE A 76 -2.96 12.60 13.44
N VAL A 77 -2.69 12.62 14.74
CA VAL A 77 -1.45 13.17 15.31
C VAL A 77 -0.31 12.22 14.99
N ALA A 78 0.51 12.60 14.01
CA ALA A 78 1.57 11.77 13.46
C ALA A 78 2.84 11.78 14.33
N GLY A 79 3.01 12.83 15.13
CA GLY A 79 4.17 13.00 15.99
C GLY A 79 4.23 14.38 16.63
N LYS A 80 5.45 14.78 17.00
CA LYS A 80 5.74 16.12 17.54
C LYS A 80 6.95 16.76 16.85
N ASN A 81 6.87 18.07 16.64
CA ASN A 81 8.01 18.88 16.22
C ASN A 81 9.01 19.07 17.40
N PRO A 82 10.19 19.70 17.18
CA PRO A 82 11.18 19.94 18.23
C PRO A 82 10.69 20.78 19.44
N TRP A 83 9.57 21.51 19.29
CA TRP A 83 8.94 22.31 20.34
C TRP A 83 7.74 21.60 20.99
N TYR A 84 7.64 20.27 20.83
CA TYR A 84 6.58 19.42 21.37
C TYR A 84 5.16 19.73 20.86
N SER A 85 5.03 20.51 19.79
CA SER A 85 3.74 20.76 19.13
C SER A 85 3.38 19.61 18.18
N SER A 86 2.10 19.27 18.12
CA SER A 86 1.60 18.18 17.28
C SER A 86 1.79 18.47 15.79
N ILE A 87 2.24 17.45 15.07
CA ILE A 87 2.30 17.43 13.60
C ILE A 87 1.35 16.37 13.05
N TYR A 88 0.91 16.57 11.82
CA TYR A 88 -0.11 15.76 11.16
C TYR A 88 0.37 15.25 9.81
N VAL A 89 -0.21 14.14 9.36
CA VAL A 89 -0.03 13.68 7.98
C VAL A 89 -0.86 14.55 7.06
N CYS A 90 -0.23 15.09 6.02
CA CYS A 90 -0.91 15.75 4.93
C CYS A 90 -0.52 15.12 3.58
N ARG A 91 -1.26 15.46 2.53
CA ARG A 91 -0.86 15.16 1.16
C ARG A 91 -1.22 16.30 0.20
N VAL A 92 -0.41 16.45 -0.83
CA VAL A 92 -0.56 17.47 -1.88
C VAL A 92 -0.75 16.79 -3.22
N ASN A 93 -1.80 17.17 -3.95
CA ASN A 93 -1.91 16.84 -5.38
C ASN A 93 -1.05 17.84 -6.17
N SER A 94 0.21 17.48 -6.39
CA SER A 94 1.22 18.37 -6.93
C SER A 94 1.12 18.44 -8.45
N THR A 95 0.78 19.61 -8.97
CA THR A 95 0.82 19.89 -10.42
C THR A 95 2.25 19.90 -10.98
N LYS A 96 3.26 20.09 -10.11
CA LYS A 96 4.68 20.12 -10.51
C LYS A 96 5.23 18.71 -10.76
N ALA A 97 4.86 17.78 -9.91
CA ALA A 97 5.29 16.38 -9.99
C ALA A 97 4.31 15.53 -10.80
N LEU A 98 3.05 15.97 -10.95
CA LEU A 98 1.92 15.13 -11.40
C LEU A 98 1.73 13.91 -10.49
N GLU A 99 1.98 14.11 -9.19
CA GLU A 99 1.97 13.11 -8.12
C GLU A 99 1.06 13.55 -6.98
N ILE A 100 0.53 12.59 -6.23
CA ILE A 100 -0.02 12.85 -4.90
C ILE A 100 1.10 12.54 -3.91
N LEU A 101 1.59 13.57 -3.22
CA LEU A 101 2.75 13.48 -2.34
C LEU A 101 2.31 13.56 -0.88
N PRO A 102 2.54 12.54 -0.05
CA PRO A 102 2.36 12.66 1.39
C PRO A 102 3.52 13.44 2.03
N GLY A 103 3.22 14.10 3.15
CA GLY A 103 4.16 14.97 3.85
C GLY A 103 3.68 15.35 5.24
N MET A 104 4.25 16.44 5.73
CA MET A 104 4.07 16.92 7.10
C MET A 104 3.31 18.24 7.13
N PHE A 105 2.28 18.32 7.97
CA PHE A 105 1.62 19.57 8.32
C PHE A 105 1.89 19.90 9.79
N ASP A 106 2.47 21.07 10.04
CA ASP A 106 2.70 21.62 11.37
C ASP A 106 1.89 22.92 11.51
N PRO A 107 0.79 22.93 12.29
CA PRO A 107 -0.04 24.11 12.48
C PRO A 107 0.68 25.26 13.21
N SER A 108 1.79 24.98 13.90
CA SER A 108 2.58 26.02 14.57
C SER A 108 3.49 26.79 13.61
N ASN A 109 3.70 26.28 12.40
CA ASN A 109 4.45 26.98 11.36
C ASN A 109 3.64 28.13 10.78
N TYR A 110 4.32 29.26 10.55
CA TYR A 110 3.73 30.52 10.09
C TYR A 110 2.88 30.39 8.81
N TYR A 111 3.31 29.53 7.88
CA TYR A 111 2.69 29.42 6.56
C TYR A 111 1.48 28.48 6.49
N SER A 112 1.14 27.74 7.56
CA SER A 112 0.01 26.80 7.60
C SER A 112 -0.11 25.95 6.33
N SER A 113 1.00 25.35 5.89
CA SER A 113 1.12 24.64 4.62
C SER A 113 1.62 23.21 4.83
N CYS A 114 1.28 22.33 3.90
CA CYS A 114 1.80 20.97 3.85
C CYS A 114 3.19 20.97 3.21
N GLU A 115 4.19 20.45 3.91
CA GLU A 115 5.54 20.29 3.38
C GLU A 115 5.75 18.87 2.84
N VAL A 116 6.07 18.77 1.55
CA VAL A 116 6.27 17.51 0.82
C VAL A 116 7.66 17.48 0.17
N THR A 117 8.14 16.29 -0.19
CA THR A 117 9.45 16.10 -0.83
C THR A 117 9.32 15.66 -2.28
N TRP A 118 10.15 16.21 -3.16
CA TRP A 118 10.28 15.78 -4.56
C TRP A 118 11.59 16.28 -5.18
N GLY A 119 12.22 15.47 -6.03
CA GLY A 119 13.36 15.92 -6.86
C GLY A 119 14.55 16.47 -6.08
N GLY A 120 14.84 15.96 -4.89
CA GLY A 120 15.95 16.43 -4.04
C GLY A 120 15.65 17.65 -3.18
N LYS A 121 14.42 18.20 -3.20
CA LYS A 121 14.01 19.38 -2.43
C LYS A 121 12.72 19.12 -1.66
N SER A 122 12.44 19.96 -0.66
CA SER A 122 11.09 20.08 -0.11
C SER A 122 10.35 21.28 -0.69
N TYR A 123 9.03 21.18 -0.70
CA TYR A 123 8.12 22.22 -1.17
C TYR A 123 6.92 22.31 -0.22
N THR A 124 6.37 23.51 -0.09
CA THR A 124 5.15 23.74 0.67
C THR A 124 3.99 24.05 -0.26
N ASP A 125 2.81 23.54 0.07
CA ASP A 125 1.55 23.85 -0.63
C ASP A 125 0.45 24.17 0.40
N ASP A 126 -0.37 25.17 0.11
CA ASP A 126 -1.52 25.58 0.93
C ASP A 126 -2.82 24.85 0.51
N ASN A 127 -2.82 24.21 -0.66
CA ASN A 127 -3.90 23.36 -1.13
C ASN A 127 -3.57 21.88 -0.88
N PHE A 128 -3.90 21.43 0.33
CA PHE A 128 -3.61 20.07 0.76
C PHE A 128 -4.77 19.43 1.50
N GLU A 129 -4.64 18.12 1.71
CA GLU A 129 -5.57 17.34 2.52
C GLU A 129 -4.85 16.81 3.76
N ILE A 130 -5.58 16.64 4.87
CA ILE A 130 -5.09 16.04 6.10
C ILE A 130 -5.76 14.69 6.35
N LEU A 131 -5.00 13.75 6.91
CA LEU A 131 -5.50 12.44 7.27
C LEU A 131 -6.32 12.51 8.55
N VAL A 132 -7.56 12.02 8.49
CA VAL A 132 -8.46 11.91 9.65
C VAL A 132 -8.96 10.49 9.82
N ALA A 133 -9.16 10.08 11.07
CA ALA A 133 -9.85 8.85 11.42
C ALA A 133 -10.66 9.07 12.70
N ASN A 134 -11.92 8.60 12.73
CA ASN A 134 -12.74 8.76 13.95
C ASN A 134 -12.17 7.97 15.13
N ASP A 135 -11.48 6.87 14.85
CA ASP A 135 -10.71 6.10 15.82
C ASP A 135 -9.25 6.10 15.37
N PRO A 136 -8.34 6.83 16.04
CA PRO A 136 -6.93 6.85 15.68
C PRO A 136 -6.19 5.55 16.08
N SER A 137 -6.79 4.68 16.90
CA SER A 137 -6.18 3.40 17.29
C SER A 137 -6.11 2.38 16.16
N VAL A 138 -6.81 2.64 15.04
CA VAL A 138 -6.67 1.90 13.79
C VAL A 138 -5.30 2.07 13.14
N PHE A 139 -4.49 3.03 13.60
CA PHE A 139 -3.17 3.30 13.06
C PHE A 139 -2.06 2.80 13.98
N VAL A 140 -1.09 2.13 13.38
CA VAL A 140 0.14 1.71 14.05
C VAL A 140 1.36 2.15 13.23
N TRP A 141 2.43 2.51 13.92
CA TRP A 141 3.73 2.81 13.31
C TRP A 141 4.61 1.58 13.38
N GLU A 142 4.81 0.92 12.23
CA GLU A 142 5.65 -0.28 12.13
C GLU A 142 7.05 0.07 11.64
N SER A 143 8.06 -0.59 12.18
CA SER A 143 9.43 -0.42 11.69
C SER A 143 9.58 -1.12 10.34
N ASP A 144 10.18 -0.45 9.36
CA ASP A 144 10.43 -1.01 8.02
C ASP A 144 11.93 -0.92 7.70
N THR A 145 12.42 -1.89 6.91
CA THR A 145 13.81 -2.00 6.46
C THR A 145 13.93 -2.05 4.93
N TYR A 146 13.05 -1.34 4.22
CA TYR A 146 12.99 -1.14 2.76
C TYR A 146 12.64 -2.37 1.92
N LYS A 147 12.79 -3.58 2.44
CA LYS A 147 12.65 -4.83 1.67
C LYS A 147 11.25 -5.43 1.74
N ASP A 148 10.63 -5.34 2.92
CA ASP A 148 9.32 -5.91 3.18
C ASP A 148 8.44 -4.82 3.78
N THR A 149 7.73 -4.10 2.90
CA THR A 149 6.67 -3.19 3.33
C THR A 149 5.76 -3.93 4.32
N PRO A 150 5.54 -3.38 5.53
CA PRO A 150 4.67 -4.00 6.51
C PRO A 150 3.26 -4.24 5.95
N ILE A 151 2.64 -5.36 6.34
CA ILE A 151 1.24 -5.63 6.00
C ILE A 151 0.38 -4.49 6.55
N GLY A 152 -0.54 -3.99 5.73
CA GLY A 152 -1.43 -2.89 6.11
C GLY A 152 -0.84 -1.49 5.93
N ALA A 153 0.36 -1.35 5.34
CA ALA A 153 0.94 -0.03 5.04
C ALA A 153 -0.05 0.85 4.27
N LEU A 154 -0.29 2.05 4.79
CA LEU A 154 -1.24 3.00 4.24
C LEU A 154 -0.60 3.79 3.09
N SER A 155 -1.24 3.76 1.92
CA SER A 155 -0.87 4.62 0.80
C SER A 155 -1.26 6.07 1.12
N GLY A 156 -0.26 6.95 1.18
CA GLY A 156 -0.43 8.39 1.36
C GLY A 156 -0.57 9.16 0.04
N GLY A 157 -0.28 8.51 -1.08
CA GLY A 157 -0.29 9.14 -2.39
C GLY A 157 0.26 8.23 -3.48
N ILE A 158 0.49 8.80 -4.66
CA ILE A 158 0.86 8.07 -5.86
C ILE A 158 1.92 8.84 -6.65
N SER A 159 2.99 8.14 -7.05
CA SER A 159 4.06 8.69 -7.89
C SER A 159 3.68 8.77 -9.37
N GLU A 160 4.54 9.40 -10.17
CA GLU A 160 4.37 9.56 -11.62
C GLU A 160 4.31 8.20 -12.34
N TRP A 161 4.96 7.19 -11.77
CA TRP A 161 4.97 5.82 -12.27
C TRP A 161 3.82 4.96 -11.74
N LYS A 162 2.84 5.57 -11.06
CA LYS A 162 1.72 4.87 -10.40
C LYS A 162 2.14 3.98 -9.22
N ASP A 163 3.31 4.26 -8.67
CA ASP A 163 3.80 3.88 -7.34
C ASP A 163 2.95 4.33 -6.19
N ASP A 164 2.36 3.43 -5.39
CA ASP A 164 1.93 3.78 -4.05
C ASP A 164 3.10 4.35 -3.24
N LEU A 165 2.87 5.54 -2.67
CA LEU A 165 3.79 6.21 -1.78
C LEU A 165 3.29 6.04 -0.35
N GLN A 166 3.98 5.22 0.44
CA GLN A 166 3.58 4.98 1.84
C GLN A 166 4.01 6.13 2.73
N ILE A 167 3.31 6.32 3.84
CA ILE A 167 3.60 7.40 4.79
C ILE A 167 4.72 6.97 5.73
N SER A 168 5.84 7.69 5.70
CA SER A 168 6.97 7.44 6.59
C SER A 168 7.01 8.43 7.74
N ARG A 169 7.49 7.99 8.91
CA ARG A 169 7.93 8.85 10.02
C ARG A 169 9.38 8.58 10.36
N ALA A 170 10.18 9.62 10.52
CA ALA A 170 11.56 9.51 10.98
C ALA A 170 11.87 10.51 12.11
N GLU A 171 12.82 10.17 12.96
CA GLU A 171 13.31 11.02 14.04
C GLU A 171 14.62 11.68 13.62
N ILE A 172 14.68 13.02 13.75
CA ILE A 172 15.90 13.79 13.48
C ILE A 172 16.08 14.79 14.62
N GLY A 173 17.06 14.56 15.48
CA GLY A 173 17.27 15.36 16.68
C GLY A 173 16.11 15.18 17.67
N ALA A 174 15.52 16.30 18.11
CA ALA A 174 14.38 16.29 19.05
C ALA A 174 13.00 16.25 18.37
N GLY A 175 12.95 16.23 17.04
CA GLY A 175 11.70 16.29 16.27
C GLY A 175 11.43 15.03 15.46
N GLN A 176 10.14 14.84 15.16
CA GLN A 176 9.65 13.84 14.22
C GLN A 176 9.28 14.50 12.89
N TYR A 177 9.48 13.78 11.80
CA TYR A 177 9.26 14.28 10.44
C TYR A 177 8.46 13.25 9.64
N ILE A 178 7.42 13.72 8.96
CA ILE A 178 6.56 12.90 8.12
C ILE A 178 6.95 13.06 6.66
N GLY A 179 6.88 11.98 5.89
CA GLY A 179 7.24 12.00 4.48
C GLY A 179 6.75 10.75 3.75
N LYS A 180 7.54 10.29 2.78
CA LYS A 180 7.15 9.20 1.87
C LYS A 180 8.18 8.07 1.83
N VAL A 181 7.70 6.84 1.71
CA VAL A 181 8.49 5.70 1.23
C VAL A 181 8.18 5.49 -0.24
N HIS A 182 9.22 5.38 -1.06
CA HIS A 182 9.09 5.04 -2.46
C HIS A 182 9.67 3.64 -2.70
N GLY A 183 8.79 2.65 -2.88
CA GLY A 183 9.17 1.24 -2.99
C GLY A 183 10.19 0.96 -4.09
N ARG A 184 9.96 1.52 -5.31
CA ARG A 184 10.91 1.39 -6.43
C ARG A 184 12.29 2.01 -6.14
N HIS A 185 12.37 3.07 -5.33
CA HIS A 185 13.65 3.67 -4.94
C HIS A 185 14.31 2.96 -3.77
N SER A 186 13.59 2.07 -3.07
CA SER A 186 13.99 1.47 -1.80
C SER A 186 14.49 2.53 -0.80
N LYS A 187 13.76 3.65 -0.72
CA LYS A 187 14.13 4.82 0.07
C LYS A 187 12.92 5.45 0.74
N ALA A 188 13.15 5.97 1.94
CA ALA A 188 12.25 6.82 2.68
C ALA A 188 12.81 8.24 2.68
N TYR A 189 11.93 9.22 2.49
CA TYR A 189 12.26 10.62 2.31
C TYR A 189 11.44 11.48 3.23
N VAL A 190 12.08 12.40 3.93
CA VAL A 190 11.42 13.43 4.74
C VAL A 190 11.95 14.81 4.40
N ALA A 191 11.12 15.83 4.59
CA ALA A 191 11.56 17.20 4.45
C ALA A 191 12.44 17.58 5.64
N TYR A 192 13.67 18.00 5.37
CA TYR A 192 14.59 18.48 6.41
C TYR A 192 15.50 19.55 5.82
N ASP A 193 15.54 20.72 6.45
CA ASP A 193 16.33 21.87 6.00
C ASP A 193 16.08 22.23 4.52
N ARG A 194 14.80 22.24 4.11
CA ARG A 194 14.34 22.51 2.74
C ARG A 194 14.79 21.49 1.68
N LEU A 195 15.34 20.35 2.11
CA LEU A 195 15.81 19.28 1.25
C LEU A 195 14.96 18.03 1.38
N GLU A 196 14.94 17.24 0.32
CA GLU A 196 14.46 15.85 0.36
C GLU A 196 15.57 14.98 0.96
N LYS A 197 15.48 14.71 2.26
CA LYS A 197 16.49 13.94 2.98
C LYS A 197 16.09 12.46 3.00
N THR A 198 16.99 11.60 2.50
CA THR A 198 16.85 10.15 2.68
C THR A 198 17.13 9.74 4.13
N VAL A 199 16.25 8.93 4.72
CA VAL A 199 16.35 8.48 6.11
C VAL A 199 16.45 6.96 6.19
N ALA A 200 17.48 6.46 6.88
CA ALA A 200 17.78 5.04 7.05
C ALA A 200 16.88 4.35 8.09
N SER A 201 16.54 5.06 9.16
CA SER A 201 15.69 4.58 10.24
C SER A 201 14.37 5.33 10.18
N TYR A 202 13.29 4.62 9.90
CA TYR A 202 11.96 5.17 9.76
C TYR A 202 10.91 4.12 10.13
N GLN A 203 9.69 4.60 10.34
CA GLN A 203 8.50 3.78 10.52
C GLN A 203 7.51 4.06 9.40
N VAL A 204 6.67 3.08 9.09
CA VAL A 204 5.58 3.19 8.11
C VAL A 204 4.25 3.19 8.84
N LEU A 205 3.36 4.10 8.45
CA LEU A 205 2.00 4.13 8.98
C LEU A 205 1.19 2.98 8.39
N CYS A 206 0.67 2.12 9.24
CA CYS A 206 -0.10 0.95 8.85
C CYS A 206 -1.49 0.96 9.49
N LEU A 207 -2.44 0.31 8.83
CA LEU A 207 -3.73 -0.03 9.40
C LEU A 207 -3.59 -1.27 10.28
N GLN A 208 -4.02 -1.15 11.54
CA GLN A 208 -4.11 -2.26 12.46
C GLN A 208 -5.31 -3.13 12.08
N ASP A 209 -5.05 -4.35 11.63
CA ASP A 209 -6.11 -5.32 11.37
C ASP A 209 -6.53 -6.00 12.68
N TYR A 210 -7.71 -5.64 13.20
CA TYR A 210 -8.27 -6.27 14.39
C TYR A 210 -8.74 -7.72 14.14
N SER A 211 -8.75 -8.22 12.90
CA SER A 211 -9.28 -9.55 12.57
C SER A 211 -8.31 -10.71 12.84
N LEU A 212 -7.07 -10.43 13.27
CA LEU A 212 -6.05 -11.44 13.59
C LEU A 212 -5.75 -11.58 15.10
N GLY A 213 -6.54 -10.92 15.96
CA GLY A 213 -6.42 -10.96 17.43
C GLY A 213 -7.41 -11.89 18.10
#